data_AF-W2W4J7-F1
#
_entry.id   AF-W2W4J7-F1
#
_cell.length_a   1.000
_cell.length_b   1.000
_cell.length_c   1.000
_cell.angle_alpha   90.00
_cell.angle_beta   90.00
_cell.angle_gamma   90.00
#
_symmetry.space_group_name_H-M   'P 1'
#
loop_
_entity.id
_entity.type
_entity.pdbx_description
1 polymer ?
#
loop_
_entity_poly.entity_id
_entity_poly.type
_entity_poly.pdbx_seq_one_letter_code
_entity_poly.pdbx_strand_id
1 'polypeptide(L)'
;MALRKVYSQVTGKQLAVRFAMGGADDAQYNAVVRVLGADYEVEVLMCFYCVAAKLHDKTRKLHHSLYTVVTSGVHDLHFAAGELEYEEAKTRILNDWALHPGLESFTEYFKQQWLTGRFWRWQVFHTHPAFAVTNNPVERLTRSSNAITRCV
;
A
#
# COMPACT_ATOMS: atom_id res chain seq x y z
N MET A 1 17.06 10.01 -11.75
CA MET A 1 18.18 10.03 -12.72
C MET A 1 19.50 9.58 -12.10
N ALA A 2 19.91 10.09 -10.93
CA ALA A 2 21.20 9.73 -10.32
C ALA A 2 21.37 8.22 -10.07
N LEU A 3 20.37 7.54 -9.50
CA LEU A 3 20.47 6.11 -9.17
C LEU A 3 20.78 5.21 -10.38
N ARG A 4 20.04 5.36 -11.49
CA ARG A 4 20.26 4.57 -12.71
C ARG A 4 21.66 4.82 -13.30
N LYS A 5 22.10 6.08 -13.30
CA LYS A 5 23.44 6.46 -13.77
C LYS A 5 24.53 5.84 -12.90
N VAL A 6 24.42 5.97 -11.57
CA VAL A 6 25.38 5.41 -10.62
C VAL A 6 25.44 3.88 -10.75
N TYR A 7 24.30 3.20 -10.78
CA TYR A 7 24.25 1.75 -10.93
C TYR A 7 24.94 1.28 -12.21
N SER A 8 24.65 1.95 -13.34
CA SER A 8 25.27 1.64 -14.62
C SER A 8 26.77 1.91 -14.64
N GLN A 9 27.23 3.01 -14.05
CA GLN A 9 28.65 3.34 -13.95
C GLN A 9 29.42 2.33 -13.10
N VAL A 10 28.83 1.85 -12.01
CA VAL A 10 29.50 0.92 -11.07
C VAL A 10 29.47 -0.52 -11.58
N THR A 11 28.36 -0.95 -12.19
CA THR A 11 28.16 -2.37 -12.53
C THR A 11 28.34 -2.69 -14.02
N GLY A 12 28.37 -1.66 -14.88
CA GLY A 12 28.30 -1.83 -16.33
C GLY A 12 26.94 -2.33 -16.84
N LYS A 13 25.95 -2.51 -15.96
CA LYS A 13 24.61 -3.04 -16.30
C LYS A 13 23.54 -1.98 -16.20
N GLN A 14 22.47 -2.12 -16.97
CA GLN A 14 21.28 -1.30 -16.76
C GLN A 14 20.53 -1.75 -15.50
N LEU A 15 20.01 -0.79 -14.75
CA LEU A 15 19.19 -1.07 -13.58
C LEU A 15 17.80 -1.50 -14.03
N ALA A 16 17.46 -2.77 -13.84
CA ALA A 16 16.13 -3.32 -14.06
C ALA A 16 15.42 -3.51 -12.72
N VAL A 17 14.35 -2.74 -12.47
CA VAL A 17 13.53 -2.86 -11.27
C VAL A 17 12.17 -3.42 -11.66
N ARG A 18 11.86 -4.62 -11.17
CA ARG A 18 10.56 -5.27 -11.40
C ARG A 18 9.48 -4.82 -10.42
N PHE A 19 9.85 -4.60 -9.16
CA PHE A 19 8.92 -4.21 -8.09
C PHE A 19 9.46 -2.99 -7.35
N ALA A 20 8.57 -2.05 -7.04
CA ALA A 20 8.88 -0.89 -6.21
C ALA A 20 7.76 -0.68 -5.19
N MET A 21 8.08 -0.73 -3.90
CA MET A 21 7.12 -0.45 -2.84
C MET A 21 7.21 1.01 -2.41
N GLY A 22 6.07 1.69 -2.32
CA GLY A 22 5.99 3.10 -1.94
C GLY A 22 4.76 3.42 -1.10
N GLY A 23 4.65 4.69 -0.68
CA GLY A 23 3.46 5.20 -0.03
C GLY A 23 2.37 5.59 -1.03
N ALA A 24 1.16 5.84 -0.52
CA ALA A 24 0.02 6.31 -1.30
C ALA A 24 0.14 7.81 -1.60
N ASP A 25 1.12 8.16 -2.43
CA ASP A 25 1.42 9.51 -2.90
C ASP A 25 1.65 9.53 -4.41
N ASP A 26 0.89 10.35 -5.13
CA ASP A 26 0.95 10.42 -6.60
C ASP A 26 2.34 10.89 -7.09
N ALA A 27 3.00 11.79 -6.37
CA ALA A 27 4.32 12.27 -6.79
C ALA A 27 5.37 11.14 -6.67
N GLN A 28 5.33 10.36 -5.60
CA GLN A 28 6.17 9.16 -5.45
C GLN A 28 5.87 8.13 -6.53
N TYR A 29 4.60 7.81 -6.77
CA TYR A 29 4.20 6.86 -7.81
C TYR A 29 4.70 7.29 -9.19
N ASN A 30 4.42 8.54 -9.57
CA ASN A 30 4.83 9.08 -10.87
C ASN A 30 6.35 9.13 -11.01
N ALA A 31 7.08 9.46 -9.94
CA ALA A 31 8.54 9.45 -9.95
C ALA A 31 9.10 8.03 -10.17
N VAL A 32 8.55 7.02 -9.49
CA VAL A 32 8.93 5.61 -9.65
C VAL A 32 8.68 5.14 -11.07
N VAL A 33 7.46 5.32 -11.58
CA VAL A 33 7.10 4.92 -12.95
C VAL A 33 7.97 5.64 -13.98
N ARG A 34 8.16 6.96 -13.86
CA ARG A 34 8.97 7.72 -14.83
C ARG A 34 10.44 7.34 -14.81
N VAL A 35 11.02 7.08 -13.64
CA VAL A 35 12.47 6.87 -13.51
C VAL A 35 12.84 5.40 -13.70
N LEU A 36 12.09 4.48 -13.09
CA LEU A 36 12.37 3.05 -13.09
C LEU A 36 11.62 2.31 -14.20
N GLY A 37 10.45 2.83 -14.60
CA GLY A 37 9.61 2.25 -15.65
C GLY A 37 10.00 2.62 -17.09
N ALA A 38 11.14 3.29 -17.30
CA ALA A 38 11.50 3.81 -18.62
C ALA A 38 11.96 2.73 -19.61
N ASP A 39 12.62 1.67 -19.11
CA ASP A 39 13.18 0.59 -19.94
C ASP A 39 12.45 -0.75 -19.71
N TYR A 40 11.74 -0.88 -18.59
CA TYR A 40 11.05 -2.10 -18.15
C TYR A 40 9.74 -1.73 -17.47
N GLU A 41 8.73 -2.59 -17.52
CA GLU A 41 7.54 -2.40 -16.68
C GLU A 41 7.90 -2.61 -15.21
N VAL A 42 7.55 -1.62 -14.37
CA VAL A 42 7.72 -1.67 -12.92
C VAL A 42 6.35 -1.83 -12.26
N GLU A 43 6.21 -2.87 -11.44
CA GLU A 43 5.05 -3.04 -10.59
C GLU A 43 5.23 -2.22 -9.31
N VAL A 44 4.40 -1.17 -9.18
CA VAL A 44 4.34 -0.40 -7.94
C VAL A 44 3.45 -1.12 -6.95
N LEU A 45 4.04 -1.57 -5.85
CA LEU A 45 3.37 -2.16 -4.70
C LEU A 45 3.09 -1.07 -3.67
N MET A 46 1.98 -1.21 -2.97
CA MET A 46 1.56 -0.28 -1.93
C MET A 46 1.91 -0.83 -0.56
N CYS A 47 2.58 -0.02 0.26
CA CYS A 47 2.87 -0.41 1.64
C CYS A 47 1.58 -0.53 2.46
N PHE A 48 1.34 -1.70 3.06
CA PHE A 48 0.15 -1.94 3.89
C PHE A 48 0.06 -0.98 5.08
N TYR A 49 1.17 -0.55 5.66
CA TYR A 49 1.14 0.46 6.72
C TYR A 49 0.63 1.82 6.22
N CYS A 50 0.94 2.20 4.97
CA CYS A 50 0.35 3.40 4.39
C CYS A 50 -1.18 3.26 4.23
N VAL A 51 -1.66 2.07 3.87
CA VAL A 51 -3.10 1.75 3.86
C VAL A 51 -3.67 1.86 5.27
N ALA A 52 -3.05 1.21 6.27
CA ALA A 52 -3.51 1.20 7.66
C ALA A 52 -3.50 2.60 8.30
N ALA A 53 -2.50 3.43 8.01
CA ALA A 53 -2.44 4.81 8.48
C ALA A 53 -3.59 5.65 7.90
N LYS A 54 -3.84 5.53 6.60
CA LYS A 54 -4.98 6.22 5.94
C LYS A 54 -6.33 5.67 6.42
N LEU A 55 -6.41 4.37 6.67
CA LEU A 55 -7.57 3.72 7.25
C LEU A 55 -7.89 4.34 8.61
N HIS A 56 -6.91 4.36 9.51
CA HIS A 56 -7.04 4.95 10.84
C HIS A 56 -7.53 6.41 10.79
N ASP A 57 -7.00 7.22 9.87
CA ASP A 57 -7.44 8.61 9.70
C ASP A 57 -8.91 8.71 9.26
N LYS A 58 -9.35 7.84 8.35
CA LYS A 58 -10.72 7.80 7.83
C LYS A 58 -11.72 7.21 8.82
N THR A 59 -11.28 6.32 9.70
CA THR A 59 -12.14 5.65 10.68
C THR A 59 -12.11 6.28 12.08
N ARG A 60 -11.31 7.33 12.30
CA ARG A 60 -11.12 7.97 13.62
C ARG A 60 -12.42 8.40 14.32
N LYS A 61 -13.44 8.77 13.54
CA LYS A 61 -14.74 9.23 14.05
C LYS A 61 -15.80 8.13 14.10
N LEU A 62 -15.47 6.92 13.64
CA LEU A 62 -16.40 5.80 13.67
C LEU A 62 -16.55 5.27 15.09
N HIS A 63 -17.74 4.73 15.37
CA HIS A 63 -17.94 3.95 16.58
C HIS A 63 -17.01 2.73 16.59
N HIS A 64 -16.58 2.30 17.79
CA HIS A 64 -15.60 1.23 17.94
C HIS A 64 -16.03 -0.07 17.25
N SER A 65 -17.32 -0.43 17.30
CA SER A 65 -17.83 -1.63 16.61
C SER A 65 -17.62 -1.58 15.08
N LEU A 66 -17.89 -0.42 14.45
CA LEU A 66 -17.71 -0.23 13.02
C LEU A 66 -16.22 -0.20 12.65
N TYR A 67 -15.38 0.40 13.49
CA TYR A 67 -13.93 0.35 13.32
C TYR A 67 -13.39 -1.08 13.31
N THR A 68 -13.87 -1.94 14.22
CA THR A 68 -13.46 -3.35 14.29
C THR A 68 -13.88 -4.11 13.04
N VAL A 69 -15.11 -3.92 12.56
CA VAL A 69 -15.61 -4.52 11.32
C VAL A 69 -14.73 -4.12 10.12
N VAL A 70 -14.41 -2.83 10.00
CA VAL A 70 -13.58 -2.31 8.92
C VAL A 70 -12.15 -2.84 9.00
N THR A 71 -11.52 -2.78 10.17
CA THR A 71 -10.12 -3.20 10.31
C THR A 71 -9.93 -4.70 10.13
N SER A 72 -10.84 -5.52 10.64
CA SER A 72 -10.83 -6.97 10.39
C SER A 72 -10.97 -7.26 8.89
N GLY A 73 -11.93 -6.64 8.21
CA GLY A 73 -12.12 -6.86 6.78
C GLY A 73 -10.91 -6.44 5.93
N VAL A 74 -10.26 -5.33 6.28
CA VAL A 74 -9.04 -4.89 5.59
C VAL A 74 -7.86 -5.85 5.86
N HIS A 75 -7.77 -6.41 7.06
CA HIS A 75 -6.78 -7.42 7.39
C HIS A 75 -6.99 -8.73 6.60
N ASP A 76 -8.23 -9.21 6.49
CA ASP A 76 -8.58 -10.38 5.69
C ASP A 76 -8.14 -10.21 4.23
N LEU A 77 -8.38 -9.03 3.66
CA LEU A 77 -7.92 -8.71 2.30
C LEU A 77 -6.40 -8.66 2.16
N HIS A 78 -5.71 -8.09 3.15
CA HIS A 78 -4.25 -7.98 3.10
C HIS A 78 -3.59 -9.37 3.12
N PHE A 79 -4.10 -10.26 3.98
CA PHE A 79 -3.51 -11.56 4.25
C PHE A 79 -4.06 -12.71 3.40
N ALA A 80 -4.94 -12.43 2.44
CA ALA A 80 -5.36 -13.43 1.46
C ALA A 80 -4.15 -14.13 0.81
N ALA A 81 -4.19 -15.45 0.70
CA ALA A 81 -3.09 -16.25 0.15
C ALA A 81 -2.98 -16.15 -1.37
N GLY A 82 -4.02 -15.66 -2.05
CA GLY A 82 -4.06 -15.48 -3.49
C GLY A 82 -5.32 -14.78 -3.97
N GLU A 83 -5.43 -14.66 -5.30
CA GLU A 83 -6.51 -13.90 -5.95
C GLU A 83 -7.91 -14.47 -5.65
N LEU A 84 -8.07 -15.79 -5.62
CA LEU A 84 -9.36 -16.43 -5.31
C LEU A 84 -9.84 -16.07 -3.89
N GLU A 85 -9.00 -16.28 -2.88
CA GLU A 85 -9.33 -15.97 -1.49
C GLU A 85 -9.57 -14.47 -1.30
N TYR A 86 -8.81 -13.62 -2.02
CA TYR A 86 -9.01 -12.18 -2.02
C TYR A 86 -10.39 -11.79 -2.57
N GLU A 87 -10.83 -12.36 -3.69
CA GLU A 87 -12.13 -12.07 -4.28
C GLU A 87 -13.29 -12.53 -3.39
N GLU A 88 -13.15 -13.69 -2.75
CA GLU A 88 -14.12 -14.20 -1.77
C GLU A 88 -14.19 -13.31 -0.53
N ALA A 89 -13.03 -12.93 0.03
CA ALA A 89 -12.94 -12.01 1.16
C ALA A 89 -13.51 -10.63 0.79
N LYS A 90 -13.20 -10.10 -0.39
CA LYS A 90 -13.72 -8.82 -0.90
C LYS A 90 -15.23 -8.83 -0.98
N THR A 91 -15.82 -9.87 -1.52
CA THR A 91 -17.27 -10.03 -1.61
C THR A 91 -17.89 -10.06 -0.21
N ARG A 92 -17.33 -10.87 0.69
CA ARG A 92 -17.80 -11.01 2.08
C ARG A 92 -17.75 -9.68 2.84
N ILE A 93 -16.62 -8.97 2.84
CA ILE A 93 -16.49 -7.72 3.60
C ILE A 93 -17.38 -6.61 3.03
N LEU A 94 -17.58 -6.54 1.71
CA LEU A 94 -18.40 -5.50 1.10
C LEU A 94 -19.89 -5.73 1.40
N ASN A 95 -20.32 -6.99 1.46
CA ASN A 95 -21.66 -7.34 1.90
C ASN A 95 -21.87 -7.01 3.38
N ASP A 96 -20.89 -7.29 4.24
CA ASP A 96 -20.94 -6.97 5.67
C ASP A 96 -20.98 -5.44 5.90
N TRP A 97 -20.10 -4.69 5.22
CA TRP A 97 -20.09 -3.22 5.32
C TRP A 97 -21.39 -2.59 4.82
N ALA A 98 -22.07 -3.20 3.84
CA ALA A 98 -23.36 -2.73 3.34
C ALA A 98 -24.50 -2.86 4.38
N LEU A 99 -24.36 -3.72 5.40
CA LEU A 99 -25.32 -3.81 6.51
C LEU A 99 -25.24 -2.62 7.46
N HIS A 100 -24.23 -1.76 7.31
CA HIS A 100 -23.98 -0.63 8.19
C HIS A 100 -24.10 0.69 7.41
N PRO A 101 -25.24 1.41 7.52
CA PRO A 101 -25.41 2.70 6.84
C PRO A 101 -24.31 3.73 7.17
N GLY A 102 -23.76 3.69 8.38
CA GLY A 102 -22.65 4.55 8.80
C GLY A 102 -21.31 4.30 8.07
N LEU A 103 -21.20 3.24 7.26
CA LEU A 103 -20.01 2.90 6.48
C LEU A 103 -20.15 3.25 5.00
N GLU A 104 -21.27 3.81 4.54
CA GLU A 104 -21.52 4.04 3.11
C GLU A 104 -20.42 4.89 2.44
N SER A 105 -20.18 6.11 2.96
CA SER A 105 -19.14 7.01 2.42
C SER A 105 -17.72 6.43 2.57
N PHE A 106 -17.48 5.66 3.64
CA PHE A 106 -16.19 5.00 3.83
C PHE A 106 -15.98 3.90 2.78
N THR A 107 -17.00 3.09 2.53
CA THR A 107 -16.98 1.98 1.58
C THR A 107 -16.76 2.49 0.16
N GLU A 108 -17.43 3.58 -0.22
CA GLU A 108 -17.21 4.22 -1.52
C GLU A 108 -15.77 4.71 -1.68
N TYR A 109 -15.26 5.45 -0.69
CA TYR A 109 -13.86 5.88 -0.65
C TYR A 109 -12.89 4.68 -0.77
N PHE A 110 -13.15 3.61 -0.01
CA PHE A 110 -12.28 2.46 0.06
C PHE A 110 -12.23 1.72 -1.28
N LYS A 111 -13.39 1.53 -1.92
CA LYS A 111 -13.49 0.96 -3.28
C LYS A 111 -12.64 1.76 -4.26
N GLN A 112 -12.87 3.08 -4.32
CA GLN A 112 -12.21 3.94 -5.30
C GLN A 112 -10.69 4.00 -5.14
N GLN A 113 -10.18 4.00 -3.90
CA GLN A 113 -8.74 4.16 -3.65
C GLN A 113 -7.99 2.84 -3.59
N TRP A 114 -8.54 1.85 -2.89
CA TRP A 114 -7.79 0.65 -2.47
C TRP A 114 -8.22 -0.63 -3.18
N LEU A 115 -9.35 -0.64 -3.87
CA LEU A 115 -9.80 -1.82 -4.64
C LEU A 115 -9.67 -1.63 -6.15
N THR A 116 -10.02 -0.44 -6.66
CA THR A 116 -9.97 -0.14 -8.10
C THR A 116 -8.99 0.99 -8.45
N GLY A 117 -8.50 1.72 -7.44
CA GLY A 117 -7.60 2.85 -7.62
C GLY A 117 -6.18 2.43 -7.94
N ARG A 118 -5.31 3.40 -8.24
CA ARG A 118 -3.88 3.13 -8.57
C ARG A 118 -3.09 2.45 -7.46
N PHE A 119 -3.59 2.52 -6.22
CA PHE A 119 -2.93 2.05 -5.01
C PHE A 119 -3.46 0.70 -4.53
N TRP A 120 -4.10 -0.08 -5.41
CA TRP A 120 -4.80 -1.31 -5.05
C TRP A 120 -3.89 -2.49 -4.66
N ARG A 121 -2.63 -2.51 -5.09
CA ARG A 121 -1.68 -3.62 -4.87
C ARG A 121 -1.02 -3.58 -3.50
N TRP A 122 -1.77 -3.82 -2.43
CA TRP A 122 -1.28 -3.86 -1.05
C TRP A 122 -1.43 -5.23 -0.38
N GLN A 123 -1.92 -6.23 -1.10
CA GLN A 123 -2.11 -7.59 -0.59
C GLN A 123 -0.78 -8.34 -0.57
N VAL A 124 -0.60 -9.23 0.43
CA VAL A 124 0.65 -9.97 0.63
C VAL A 124 1.00 -10.82 -0.58
N PHE A 125 0.01 -11.43 -1.25
CA PHE A 125 0.24 -12.31 -2.39
C PHE A 125 0.83 -11.60 -3.64
N HIS A 126 0.80 -10.27 -3.72
CA HIS A 126 1.54 -9.53 -4.76
C HIS A 126 3.04 -9.42 -4.46
N THR A 127 3.43 -9.56 -3.20
CA THR A 127 4.84 -9.53 -2.80
C THR A 127 5.42 -10.93 -2.95
N HIS A 128 6.37 -11.11 -3.85
CA HIS A 128 7.02 -12.41 -4.04
C HIS A 128 7.68 -12.86 -2.70
N PRO A 129 7.61 -14.14 -2.30
CA PRO A 129 8.06 -14.64 -0.98
C PRO A 129 9.52 -14.34 -0.59
N ALA A 130 10.33 -13.89 -1.55
CA ALA A 130 11.75 -13.56 -1.39
C ALA A 130 11.97 -12.08 -1.02
N PHE A 131 10.93 -11.25 -1.02
CA PHE A 131 10.98 -9.83 -0.63
C PHE A 131 10.53 -9.66 0.81
N ALA A 132 11.09 -8.65 1.49
CA ALA A 132 10.76 -8.39 2.89
C ALA A 132 9.25 -8.09 3.04
N VAL A 133 8.53 -9.00 3.70
CA VAL A 133 7.10 -8.87 4.04
C VAL A 133 6.86 -7.86 5.17
N THR A 134 7.93 -7.40 5.83
CA THR A 134 7.86 -6.36 6.86
C THR A 134 8.60 -5.10 6.42
N ASN A 135 7.83 -4.04 6.28
CA ASN A 135 8.21 -2.63 6.06
C ASN A 135 9.09 -1.99 7.17
N ASN A 136 9.67 -2.79 8.07
CA ASN A 136 10.35 -2.29 9.27
C ASN A 136 11.60 -1.40 9.01
N PRO A 137 12.41 -1.55 7.93
CA PRO A 137 13.62 -0.71 7.81
C PRO A 137 13.33 0.73 7.34
N VAL A 138 12.43 0.94 6.39
CA VAL A 138 12.14 2.30 5.86
C VAL A 138 11.40 3.17 6.90
N GLU A 139 10.51 2.57 7.68
CA GLU A 139 9.64 3.33 8.57
C GLU A 139 10.28 3.62 9.94
N ARG A 140 11.16 2.75 10.43
CA ARG A 140 11.98 3.07 11.61
C ARG A 140 12.87 4.29 11.33
N LEU A 141 13.30 4.47 10.08
CA LEU A 141 14.06 5.64 9.60
C LEU A 141 13.20 6.90 9.44
N THR A 142 11.95 6.81 8.98
CA THR A 142 11.07 8.01 8.87
C THR A 142 10.51 8.43 10.23
N ARG A 143 10.19 7.48 11.13
CA ARG A 143 9.73 7.79 12.49
C ARG A 143 10.81 8.45 13.34
N SER A 144 12.06 8.03 13.24
CA SER A 144 13.19 8.68 13.92
C SER A 144 13.46 10.08 13.34
N SER A 145 13.38 10.23 12.02
CA SER A 145 13.58 11.53 11.36
C SER A 145 12.51 12.55 11.76
N ASN A 146 11.23 12.16 11.81
CA ASN A 146 10.13 13.05 12.23
C ASN A 146 10.16 13.40 13.72
N ALA A 147 10.82 12.59 14.56
CA ALA A 147 11.05 12.92 15.96
C ALA A 147 12.17 13.97 16.13
N ILE A 148 13.16 13.98 15.24
CA ILE A 148 14.26 14.96 15.25
C ILE A 148 13.75 16.35 14.80
N THR A 149 12.84 16.42 13.82
CA THR A 149 12.27 17.70 13.34
C THR A 149 11.26 18.34 14.31
N ARG A 150 10.95 17.70 15.45
CA ARG A 150 10.13 18.28 16.53
C ARG A 150 10.96 18.80 17.72
N CYS A 151 12.28 18.65 17.68
CA CYS A 151 13.19 19.09 18.74
C CYS A 151 14.21 20.15 18.26
N VAL A 152 13.93 20.84 17.16
CA VAL A 152 14.66 22.04 16.73
C VAL A 152 13.68 23.19 16.57
#